data_AF-A0A8S3WI14-F1
#
_entry.id   AF-A0A8S3WI14-F1
#
_cell.length_a   1.000
_cell.length_b   1.000
_cell.length_c   1.000
_cell.angle_alpha   90.00
_cell.angle_beta   90.00
_cell.angle_gamma   90.00
#
_symmetry.space_group_name_H-M   'P 1'
#
loop_
_entity.id
_entity.type
_entity.pdbx_description
1 polymer ?
#
loop_
_entity_poly.entity_id
_entity_poly.type
_entity_poly.pdbx_seq_one_letter_code
_entity_poly.pdbx_strand_id
1 'polypeptide(L)'
;MHFHGPRNRPPPGSSVMVGGVSIGVESTLKYLGLVLDGRWNFVEHFRRLAPKLERIGAALRRLLPNLGGPNASCRRLYAGIVRSMALYGAPVWARGLARLAVHHLNAPQRVIAVKMVRGYRTISREAASLLAGLPPWNLEAIVLARLHEWRAEAQCRGETPLPRQVVAQRTDFRHDLMATWRQRLSQPRAGHATIAAIRPLFEEWLERRHGILTFRLTQVLTGHGVFGRFLHRIGREETPGCSHCEDGPEDTVEHTVEVCPAWAEHRRVLVAAIGGGDLSRPALVEAMVRSETEWDAVTTFCEAVMLAKEVAEREKERAAVFLPGRRGRRPGRRGLRRGPRPP
;
A
#
# COMPACT_ATOMS: atom_id res chain seq x y z
N MET A 1 24.07 0.65 28.65
CA MET A 1 24.15 1.04 27.22
C MET A 1 25.24 2.08 27.04
N HIS A 2 26.00 2.00 25.95
CA HIS A 2 27.02 2.99 25.58
C HIS A 2 26.55 3.85 24.41
N PHE A 3 26.50 5.17 24.60
CA PHE A 3 26.23 6.13 23.54
C PHE A 3 27.52 6.53 22.86
N HIS A 4 27.53 6.56 21.53
CA HIS A 4 28.76 6.82 20.80
C HIS A 4 28.50 7.47 19.44
N GLY A 5 29.45 8.28 19.00
CA GLY A 5 29.41 8.91 17.68
C GLY A 5 29.59 7.92 16.51
N PRO A 6 29.44 8.39 15.26
CA PRO A 6 29.51 7.55 14.06
C PRO A 6 30.83 6.78 13.88
N ARG A 7 31.94 7.35 14.37
CA ARG A 7 33.29 6.79 14.24
C ARG A 7 33.69 5.84 15.38
N ASN A 8 32.88 5.75 16.43
CA ASN A 8 33.21 4.95 17.62
C ASN A 8 32.35 3.69 17.67
N ARG A 9 32.82 2.69 18.42
CA ARG A 9 32.09 1.46 18.78
C ARG A 9 32.05 1.34 20.29
N PRO A 10 31.06 0.61 20.85
CA PRO A 10 31.04 0.32 22.28
C PRO A 10 32.33 -0.41 22.68
N PRO A 11 32.98 -0.03 23.79
CA PRO A 11 34.11 -0.78 24.31
C PRO A 11 33.68 -2.23 24.62
N PRO A 12 34.38 -3.25 24.09
CA PRO A 12 34.00 -4.65 24.30
C PRO A 12 34.10 -5.03 25.79
N GLY A 13 33.12 -5.79 26.29
CA GLY A 13 33.18 -6.38 27.63
C GLY A 13 33.04 -5.39 28.80
N SER A 14 32.64 -4.14 28.55
CA SER A 14 32.39 -3.18 29.63
C SER A 14 31.19 -3.61 30.48
N SER A 15 31.30 -3.47 31.80
CA SER A 15 30.22 -3.74 32.75
C SER A 15 30.17 -2.69 33.86
N VAL A 16 29.00 -2.52 34.47
CA VAL A 16 28.80 -1.64 35.64
C VAL A 16 28.31 -2.50 36.80
N MET A 17 28.88 -2.32 37.99
CA MET A 17 28.45 -2.99 39.21
C MET A 17 27.33 -2.18 39.88
N VAL A 18 26.17 -2.80 40.11
CA VAL A 18 25.04 -2.20 40.85
C VAL A 18 24.56 -3.17 41.90
N GLY A 19 24.69 -2.83 43.18
CA GLY A 19 24.24 -3.69 44.29
C GLY A 19 24.90 -5.08 44.31
N GLY A 20 26.17 -5.20 43.89
CA GLY A 20 26.88 -6.48 43.81
C GLY A 20 26.63 -7.29 42.52
N VAL A 21 25.77 -6.81 41.62
CA VAL A 21 25.49 -7.45 40.34
C VAL A 21 26.27 -6.75 39.23
N SER A 22 27.00 -7.53 38.42
CA SER A 22 27.65 -7.03 37.20
C SER A 22 26.63 -6.93 36.06
N ILE A 23 26.37 -5.73 35.58
CA ILE A 23 25.49 -5.45 34.46
C ILE A 23 26.34 -5.13 33.23
N GLY A 24 26.28 -6.01 32.22
CA GLY A 24 26.99 -5.82 30.95
C GLY A 24 26.48 -4.61 30.17
N VAL A 25 27.40 -3.85 29.57
CA VAL A 25 27.05 -2.75 28.66
C VAL A 25 26.61 -3.33 27.33
N GLU A 26 25.31 -3.34 27.10
CA GLU A 26 24.74 -3.75 25.81
C GLU A 26 24.78 -2.64 24.74
N SER A 27 24.75 -3.06 23.47
CA SER A 27 24.66 -2.16 22.30
C SER A 27 23.28 -1.52 22.13
N THR A 28 22.25 -2.10 22.76
CA THR A 28 20.86 -1.61 22.72
C THR A 28 20.24 -1.58 24.11
N LEU A 29 19.20 -0.76 24.30
CA LEU A 29 18.45 -0.65 25.55
C LEU A 29 16.97 -0.61 25.21
N LYS A 30 16.16 -1.44 25.87
CA LYS A 30 14.71 -1.34 25.76
C LYS A 30 14.19 -0.36 26.80
N TYR A 31 13.51 0.69 26.36
CA TYR A 31 12.91 1.69 27.25
C TYR A 31 11.54 2.10 26.72
N LEU A 32 10.51 2.01 27.57
CA LEU A 32 9.11 2.32 27.24
C LEU A 32 8.67 1.71 25.89
N GLY A 33 9.03 0.46 25.62
CA GLY A 33 8.67 -0.23 24.39
C GLY A 33 9.50 0.12 23.14
N LEU A 34 10.36 1.14 23.21
CA LEU A 34 11.35 1.45 22.17
C LEU A 34 12.64 0.65 22.42
N VAL A 35 13.37 0.37 21.33
CA VAL A 35 14.71 -0.21 21.41
C VAL A 35 15.68 0.86 20.94
N LEU A 36 16.34 1.48 21.90
CA LEU A 36 17.35 2.50 21.64
C LEU A 36 18.63 1.79 21.21
N ASP A 37 19.38 2.39 20.29
CA ASP A 37 20.74 2.01 19.94
C ASP A 37 21.69 3.14 20.30
N GLY A 38 22.98 2.84 20.48
CA GLY A 38 23.99 3.82 20.91
C GLY A 38 24.16 5.04 19.99
N ARG A 39 23.59 4.99 18.77
CA ARG A 39 23.62 6.08 17.77
C ARG A 39 22.27 6.79 17.62
N TRP A 40 21.24 6.39 18.36
CA TRP A 40 19.87 6.93 18.23
C TRP A 40 19.33 6.87 16.79
N ASN A 41 19.69 5.83 16.03
CA ASN A 41 19.32 5.71 14.62
C ASN A 41 18.09 4.80 14.36
N PHE A 42 17.67 4.09 15.40
CA PHE A 42 16.50 3.23 15.50
C PHE A 42 16.47 2.05 14.51
N VAL A 43 17.61 1.70 13.92
CA VAL A 43 17.71 0.54 13.01
C VAL A 43 17.31 -0.73 13.73
N GLU A 44 17.83 -0.97 14.92
CA GLU A 44 17.53 -2.19 15.68
C GLU A 44 16.05 -2.24 16.12
N HIS A 45 15.46 -1.09 16.46
CA HIS A 45 14.04 -0.99 16.78
C HIS A 45 13.18 -1.50 15.62
N PHE A 46 13.37 -0.95 14.42
CA PHE A 46 12.57 -1.32 13.26
C PHE A 46 12.92 -2.70 12.70
N ARG A 47 14.16 -3.17 12.86
CA ARG A 47 14.54 -4.56 12.56
C ARG A 47 13.72 -5.56 13.37
N ARG A 48 13.43 -5.25 14.64
CA ARG A 48 12.58 -6.09 15.52
C ARG A 48 11.08 -5.85 15.29
N LEU A 49 10.66 -4.60 15.05
CA LEU A 49 9.26 -4.24 14.91
C LEU A 49 8.65 -4.68 13.57
N ALA A 50 9.38 -4.51 12.46
CA ALA A 50 8.84 -4.76 11.13
C ALA A 50 8.30 -6.19 10.94
N PRO A 51 9.02 -7.27 11.32
CA PRO A 51 8.49 -8.64 11.23
C PRO A 51 7.22 -8.86 12.07
N LYS A 52 7.06 -8.15 13.20
CA LYS A 52 5.84 -8.22 14.02
C LYS A 52 4.65 -7.60 13.28
N LEU A 53 4.84 -6.42 12.69
CA LEU A 53 3.81 -5.74 11.91
C LEU A 53 3.44 -6.53 10.65
N GLU A 54 4.42 -7.14 9.97
CA GLU A 54 4.19 -8.00 8.82
C GLU A 54 3.40 -9.26 9.17
N ARG A 55 3.70 -9.91 10.31
CA ARG A 55 2.91 -11.05 10.79
C ARG A 55 1.45 -10.67 11.05
N ILE A 56 1.20 -9.50 11.63
CA ILE A 56 -0.15 -8.97 11.82
C ILE A 56 -0.83 -8.75 10.46
N GLY A 57 -0.15 -8.07 9.52
CA GLY A 57 -0.64 -7.88 8.17
C GLY A 57 -0.92 -9.18 7.41
N ALA A 58 -0.10 -10.21 7.63
CA ALA A 58 -0.28 -11.54 7.07
C ALA A 58 -1.49 -12.27 7.70
N ALA A 59 -1.70 -12.16 9.01
CA ALA A 59 -2.89 -12.70 9.67
C ALA A 59 -4.18 -12.07 9.12
N LEU A 60 -4.14 -10.76 8.84
CA LEU A 60 -5.25 -10.04 8.21
C LEU A 60 -5.57 -10.54 6.80
N ARG A 61 -4.68 -11.26 6.10
CA ARG A 61 -4.97 -11.79 4.76
C ARG A 61 -6.19 -12.70 4.73
N ARG A 62 -6.43 -13.48 5.80
CA ARG A 62 -7.60 -14.37 5.90
C ARG A 62 -8.89 -13.60 6.17
N LEU A 63 -8.80 -12.51 6.94
CA LEU A 63 -9.93 -11.66 7.31
C LEU A 63 -10.29 -10.66 6.21
N LEU A 64 -9.30 -10.21 5.45
CA LEU A 64 -9.41 -9.18 4.40
C LEU A 64 -9.07 -9.79 3.02
N PRO A 65 -9.88 -10.72 2.49
CA PRO A 65 -9.68 -11.26 1.14
C PRO A 65 -9.82 -10.14 0.10
N ASN A 66 -9.20 -10.29 -1.08
CA ASN A 66 -9.30 -9.24 -2.11
C ASN A 66 -10.73 -9.17 -2.69
N LEU A 67 -11.29 -10.34 -3.00
CA LEU A 67 -12.67 -10.52 -3.45
C LEU A 67 -13.60 -10.79 -2.27
N GLY A 68 -14.74 -10.09 -2.24
CA GLY A 68 -15.70 -10.16 -1.13
C GLY A 68 -15.10 -9.73 0.21
N GLY A 69 -15.75 -10.17 1.30
CA GLY A 69 -15.30 -9.91 2.66
C GLY A 69 -15.53 -8.46 3.13
N PRO A 70 -14.80 -8.01 4.17
CA PRO A 70 -15.10 -6.76 4.86
C PRO A 70 -15.02 -5.52 3.97
N ASN A 71 -15.88 -4.55 4.28
CA ASN A 71 -15.99 -3.26 3.61
C ASN A 71 -14.77 -2.35 3.83
N ALA A 72 -14.76 -1.18 3.18
CA ALA A 72 -13.66 -0.22 3.27
C ALA A 72 -13.40 0.27 4.71
N SER A 73 -14.46 0.49 5.50
CA SER A 73 -14.34 0.95 6.89
C SER A 73 -13.61 -0.05 7.77
N CYS A 74 -13.91 -1.34 7.64
CA CYS A 74 -13.21 -2.40 8.37
C CYS A 74 -11.71 -2.45 7.99
N ARG A 75 -11.38 -2.29 6.70
CA ARG A 75 -9.98 -2.22 6.25
C ARG A 75 -9.24 -1.01 6.83
N ARG A 76 -9.88 0.17 6.82
CA ARG A 76 -9.35 1.41 7.42
C ARG A 76 -9.05 1.23 8.90
N LEU A 77 -9.94 0.57 9.64
CA LEU A 77 -9.74 0.28 11.06
C LEU A 77 -8.46 -0.53 11.29
N TYR A 78 -8.29 -1.66 10.58
CA TYR A 78 -7.09 -2.48 10.71
C TYR A 78 -5.82 -1.75 10.25
N ALA A 79 -5.92 -0.93 9.20
CA ALA A 79 -4.82 -0.09 8.77
C ALA A 79 -4.42 0.93 9.86
N GLY A 80 -5.41 1.52 10.53
CA GLY A 80 -5.23 2.40 11.67
C GLY A 80 -4.50 1.72 12.83
N ILE A 81 -4.87 0.49 13.18
CA ILE A 81 -4.21 -0.29 14.24
C ILE A 81 -2.72 -0.49 13.92
N VAL A 82 -2.42 -1.01 12.73
CA VAL A 82 -1.02 -1.28 12.31
C VAL A 82 -0.21 0.02 12.25
N ARG A 83 -0.81 1.09 11.73
CA ARG A 83 -0.21 2.43 11.71
C ARG A 83 0.09 2.95 13.13
N SER A 84 -0.83 2.81 14.08
CA SER A 84 -0.59 3.22 15.47
C SER A 84 0.54 2.44 16.12
N MET A 85 0.66 1.14 15.84
CA MET A 85 1.79 0.34 16.31
C MET A 85 3.12 0.78 15.69
N ALA A 86 3.12 1.11 14.40
CA ALA A 86 4.31 1.55 13.67
C ALA A 86 4.78 2.95 14.09
N LEU A 87 3.84 3.83 14.44
CA LEU A 87 4.10 5.23 14.82
C LEU A 87 4.23 5.45 16.33
N TYR A 88 4.21 4.37 17.11
CA TYR A 88 4.41 4.46 18.55
C TYR A 88 5.79 5.07 18.86
N GLY A 89 5.81 6.08 19.73
CA GLY A 89 7.03 6.81 20.10
C GLY A 89 7.61 7.69 18.98
N ALA A 90 6.86 7.98 17.91
CA ALA A 90 7.32 8.80 16.78
C ALA A 90 8.04 10.10 17.17
N PRO A 91 7.59 10.88 18.17
CA PRO A 91 8.33 12.07 18.60
C PRO A 91 9.77 11.81 19.04
N VAL A 92 10.07 10.62 19.55
CA VAL A 92 11.41 10.24 20.02
C VAL A 92 12.32 9.86 18.84
N TRP A 93 11.79 9.15 17.85
CA TRP A 93 12.63 8.55 16.79
C TRP A 93 12.57 9.24 15.43
N ALA A 94 11.56 10.08 15.15
CA ALA A 94 11.34 10.62 13.80
C ALA A 94 12.55 11.41 13.27
N ARG A 95 13.20 12.21 14.12
CA ARG A 95 14.35 13.06 13.74
C ARG A 95 15.66 12.28 13.58
N GLY A 96 15.84 11.20 14.35
CA GLY A 96 17.04 10.35 14.32
C GLY A 96 16.98 9.19 13.32
N LEU A 97 15.84 8.99 12.65
CA LEU A 97 15.57 7.77 11.89
C LEU A 97 16.53 7.58 10.70
N ALA A 98 17.35 6.54 10.75
CA ALA A 98 18.26 6.22 9.64
C ALA A 98 17.52 5.70 8.39
N ARG A 99 18.15 5.86 7.21
CA ARG A 99 17.64 5.34 5.93
C ARG A 99 17.31 3.84 5.97
N LEU A 100 18.14 3.05 6.66
CA LEU A 100 17.91 1.61 6.82
C LEU A 100 16.68 1.32 7.71
N ALA A 101 16.47 2.11 8.76
CA ALA A 101 15.28 2.00 9.59
C ALA A 101 13.99 2.34 8.81
N VAL A 102 14.05 3.38 7.96
CA VAL A 102 12.97 3.69 7.00
C VAL A 102 12.71 2.50 6.08
N HIS A 103 13.73 1.82 5.57
CA HIS A 103 13.57 0.62 4.75
C HIS A 103 12.79 -0.48 5.47
N HIS A 104 13.11 -0.78 6.73
CA HIS A 104 12.36 -1.73 7.55
C HIS A 104 10.90 -1.30 7.77
N LEU A 105 10.63 0.00 7.93
CA LEU A 105 9.28 0.53 8.10
C LEU A 105 8.40 0.41 6.84
N ASN A 106 9.02 0.46 5.67
CA ASN A 106 8.33 0.45 4.39
C ASN A 106 7.65 -0.88 4.05
N ALA A 107 8.23 -2.00 4.46
CA ALA A 107 7.71 -3.33 4.17
C ALA A 107 6.32 -3.58 4.81
N PRO A 108 6.11 -3.39 6.13
CA PRO A 108 4.79 -3.52 6.74
C PRO A 108 3.78 -2.48 6.24
N GLN A 109 4.22 -1.25 5.94
CA GLN A 109 3.33 -0.24 5.34
C GLN A 109 2.79 -0.71 3.99
N ARG A 110 3.65 -1.28 3.15
CA ARG A 110 3.22 -1.83 1.86
C ARG A 110 2.23 -2.97 2.04
N VAL A 111 2.44 -3.87 3.00
CA VAL A 111 1.52 -4.98 3.26
C VAL A 111 0.12 -4.45 3.55
N ILE A 112 -0.01 -3.44 4.41
CA ILE A 112 -1.32 -2.90 4.78
C ILE A 112 -1.94 -2.06 3.65
N ALA A 113 -1.14 -1.29 2.91
CA ALA A 113 -1.61 -0.52 1.77
C ALA A 113 -2.16 -1.41 0.65
N VAL A 114 -1.48 -2.52 0.33
CA VAL A 114 -1.99 -3.52 -0.64
C VAL A 114 -3.32 -4.12 -0.17
N LYS A 115 -3.52 -4.31 1.14
CA LYS A 115 -4.79 -4.79 1.69
C LYS A 115 -5.90 -3.75 1.62
N MET A 116 -5.58 -2.49 1.85
CA MET A 116 -6.52 -1.38 1.70
C MET A 116 -7.10 -1.31 0.29
N VAL A 117 -6.24 -1.43 -0.71
CA VAL A 117 -6.63 -1.35 -2.14
C VAL A 117 -7.08 -2.70 -2.71
N ARG A 118 -7.19 -3.75 -1.89
CA ARG A 118 -7.54 -5.12 -2.34
C ARG A 118 -6.61 -5.65 -3.43
N GLY A 119 -5.40 -5.12 -3.57
CA GLY A 119 -4.57 -5.34 -4.76
C GLY A 119 -3.75 -6.63 -4.74
N TYR A 120 -3.07 -6.89 -5.85
CA TYR A 120 -2.06 -7.94 -5.94
C TYR A 120 -0.84 -7.63 -5.06
N ARG A 121 -0.26 -8.67 -4.46
CA ARG A 121 0.95 -8.58 -3.62
C ARG A 121 2.20 -8.08 -4.36
N THR A 122 2.12 -7.85 -5.66
CA THR A 122 3.21 -7.38 -6.54
C THR A 122 3.18 -5.88 -6.79
N ILE A 123 2.09 -5.18 -6.40
CA ILE A 123 1.99 -3.73 -6.55
C ILE A 123 3.12 -3.06 -5.74
N SER A 124 3.72 -2.01 -6.28
CA SER A 124 4.78 -1.27 -5.60
C SER A 124 4.25 -0.58 -4.33
N ARG A 125 5.14 -0.30 -3.36
CA ARG A 125 4.74 0.46 -2.16
C ARG A 125 4.14 1.81 -2.54
N GLU A 126 4.81 2.56 -3.43
CA GLU A 126 4.42 3.92 -3.79
C GLU A 126 3.03 3.96 -4.43
N ALA A 127 2.77 3.07 -5.40
CA ALA A 127 1.45 2.96 -6.01
C ALA A 127 0.38 2.49 -5.02
N ALA A 128 0.68 1.47 -4.19
CA ALA A 128 -0.28 0.98 -3.20
C ALA A 128 -0.62 2.04 -2.14
N SER A 129 0.38 2.77 -1.64
CA SER A 129 0.20 3.86 -0.66
C SER A 129 -0.62 5.01 -1.25
N LEU A 130 -0.33 5.41 -2.50
CA LEU A 130 -1.07 6.47 -3.18
C LEU A 130 -2.54 6.08 -3.42
N LEU A 131 -2.78 4.89 -3.96
CA LEU A 131 -4.13 4.36 -4.14
C LEU A 131 -4.89 4.24 -2.81
N ALA A 132 -4.21 3.84 -1.73
CA ALA A 132 -4.81 3.69 -0.40
C ALA A 132 -5.05 5.01 0.33
N GLY A 133 -4.49 6.13 -0.16
CA GLY A 133 -4.45 7.39 0.59
C GLY A 133 -3.65 7.30 1.89
N LEU A 134 -2.60 6.48 1.92
CA LEU A 134 -1.75 6.26 3.09
C LEU A 134 -0.37 6.90 2.89
N PRO A 135 -0.10 8.07 3.49
CA PRO A 135 1.21 8.71 3.39
C PRO A 135 2.33 7.81 3.96
N PRO A 136 3.57 7.94 3.48
CA PRO A 136 4.72 7.25 4.06
C PRO A 136 4.79 7.48 5.58
N TRP A 137 4.88 6.41 6.37
CA TRP A 137 4.88 6.51 7.84
C TRP A 137 6.07 7.30 8.36
N ASN A 138 7.21 7.29 7.67
CA ASN A 138 8.35 8.13 8.03
C ASN A 138 8.03 9.64 7.90
N LEU A 139 7.10 10.04 7.02
CA LEU A 139 6.64 11.42 6.94
C LEU A 139 5.57 11.72 8.00
N GLU A 140 4.64 10.78 8.22
CA GLU A 140 3.66 10.93 9.31
C GLU A 140 4.34 11.06 10.69
N ALA A 141 5.43 10.35 10.90
CA ALA A 141 6.23 10.43 12.13
C ALA A 141 6.79 11.83 12.35
N ILE A 142 7.22 12.52 11.28
CA ILE A 142 7.71 13.91 11.36
C ILE A 142 6.58 14.83 11.81
N VAL A 143 5.36 14.67 11.27
CA VAL A 143 4.19 15.44 11.71
C VAL A 143 3.91 15.22 13.20
N LEU A 144 3.98 13.96 13.67
CA LEU A 144 3.78 13.65 15.09
C LEU A 144 4.87 14.26 15.98
N ALA A 145 6.12 14.25 15.54
CA ALA A 145 7.23 14.87 16.27
C ALA A 145 7.08 16.39 16.36
N ARG A 146 6.79 17.06 15.23
CA ARG A 146 6.55 18.51 15.20
C ARG A 146 5.39 18.92 16.09
N LEU A 147 4.29 18.17 16.07
CA LEU A 147 3.13 18.44 16.93
C LEU A 147 3.46 18.27 18.42
N HIS A 148 4.30 17.29 18.77
CA HIS A 148 4.76 17.09 20.13
C HIS A 148 5.66 18.24 20.61
N GLU A 149 6.62 18.66 19.78
CA GLU A 149 7.53 19.77 20.06
C GLU A 149 6.78 21.08 20.25
N TRP A 150 5.87 21.43 19.33
CA TRP A 150 5.03 22.61 19.45
C TRP A 150 4.20 22.63 20.74
N ARG A 151 3.66 21.48 21.16
CA ARG A 151 2.95 21.36 22.45
C ARG A 151 3.87 21.52 23.64
N ALA A 152 5.06 20.93 23.59
CA ALA A 152 6.05 21.05 24.65
C ALA A 152 6.52 22.51 24.82
N GLU A 153 6.73 23.23 23.72
CA GLU A 153 7.06 24.65 23.72
C GLU A 153 5.95 25.51 24.32
N ALA A 154 4.69 25.25 23.98
CA ALA A 154 3.54 25.91 24.61
C ALA A 154 3.52 25.67 26.12
N GLN A 155 3.74 24.42 26.54
CA GLN A 155 3.79 24.08 27.96
C GLN A 155 4.94 24.78 28.70
N CYS A 156 6.11 24.92 28.08
CA CYS A 156 7.23 25.70 28.64
C CYS A 156 6.88 27.18 28.82
N ARG A 157 5.94 27.73 28.03
CA ARG A 157 5.39 29.08 28.20
C ARG A 157 4.21 29.16 29.19
N GLY A 158 3.84 28.05 29.83
CA GLY A 158 2.66 27.98 30.70
C GLY A 158 1.32 27.97 29.93
N GLU A 159 1.35 27.74 28.62
CA GLU A 159 0.17 27.69 27.77
C GLU A 159 -0.33 26.24 27.63
N THR A 160 -1.65 26.06 27.57
CA THR A 160 -2.27 24.79 27.18
C THR A 160 -3.08 24.99 25.91
N PRO A 161 -2.59 24.51 24.74
CA PRO A 161 -3.29 24.70 23.49
C PRO A 161 -4.66 24.03 23.49
N LEU A 162 -5.69 24.75 23.05
CA LEU A 162 -7.04 24.23 22.91
C LEU A 162 -7.10 23.10 21.86
N PRO A 163 -8.04 22.14 21.98
CA PRO A 163 -8.19 21.05 21.01
C PRO A 163 -8.28 21.54 19.54
N ARG A 164 -9.00 22.63 19.30
CA ARG A 164 -9.12 23.25 17.95
C ARG A 164 -7.78 23.74 17.40
N GLN A 165 -6.91 24.29 18.25
CA GLN A 165 -5.59 24.79 17.85
C GLN A 165 -4.66 23.61 17.53
N VAL A 166 -4.73 22.53 18.31
CA VAL A 166 -4.00 21.29 18.02
C VAL A 166 -4.40 20.73 16.65
N VAL A 167 -5.71 20.67 16.36
CA VAL A 167 -6.22 20.17 15.08
C VAL A 167 -5.75 21.05 13.93
N ALA A 168 -5.86 22.37 14.06
CA ALA A 168 -5.37 23.33 13.06
C ALA A 168 -3.87 23.15 12.81
N GLN A 169 -3.06 23.16 13.87
CA GLN A 169 -1.60 22.98 13.76
C GLN A 169 -1.21 21.64 13.13
N ARG A 170 -1.94 20.57 13.46
CA ARG A 170 -1.73 19.26 12.84
C ARG A 170 -2.07 19.29 11.36
N THR A 171 -3.11 20.00 10.95
CA THR A 171 -3.47 20.19 9.55
C THR A 171 -2.37 20.95 8.80
N ASP A 172 -1.82 22.01 9.39
CA ASP A 172 -0.72 22.77 8.79
C ASP A 172 0.52 21.89 8.57
N PHE A 173 0.94 21.13 9.57
CA PHE A 173 2.04 20.17 9.40
C PHE A 173 1.72 19.05 8.40
N ARG A 174 0.44 18.71 8.22
CA ARG A 174 0.03 17.75 7.18
C ARG A 174 0.13 18.35 5.78
N HIS A 175 -0.05 19.66 5.57
CA HIS A 175 0.18 20.28 4.26
C HIS A 175 1.62 20.10 3.80
N ASP A 176 2.61 20.36 4.68
CA ASP A 176 4.03 20.10 4.40
C ASP A 176 4.30 18.63 4.05
N LEU A 177 3.65 17.71 4.78
CA LEU A 177 3.72 16.27 4.51
C LEU A 177 3.21 15.95 3.10
N MET A 178 2.07 16.52 2.71
CA MET A 178 1.46 16.27 1.41
C MET A 178 2.33 16.81 0.28
N ALA A 179 2.85 18.03 0.41
CA ALA A 179 3.78 18.61 -0.56
C ALA A 179 5.05 17.74 -0.71
N THR A 180 5.64 17.31 0.40
CA THR A 180 6.81 16.42 0.40
C THR A 180 6.49 15.07 -0.24
N TRP A 181 5.31 14.52 0.04
CA TRP A 181 4.90 13.23 -0.52
C TRP A 181 4.65 13.33 -2.03
N ARG A 182 3.92 14.34 -2.49
CA ARG A 182 3.70 14.64 -3.90
C ARG A 182 5.03 14.80 -4.65
N GLN A 183 5.99 15.52 -4.05
CA GLN A 183 7.32 15.68 -4.65
C GLN A 183 8.09 14.37 -4.74
N ARG A 184 8.01 13.47 -3.75
CA ARG A 184 8.62 12.13 -3.84
C ARG A 184 8.03 11.29 -4.97
N LEU A 185 6.75 11.50 -5.30
CA LEU A 185 6.08 10.83 -6.40
C LEU A 185 6.43 11.42 -7.77
N SER A 186 7.23 12.49 -7.85
CA SER A 186 7.75 13.02 -9.12
C SER A 186 8.67 12.02 -9.83
N GLN A 187 9.44 11.25 -9.05
CA GLN A 187 10.42 10.26 -9.51
C GLN A 187 10.18 8.91 -8.81
N PRO A 188 9.08 8.20 -9.14
CA PRO A 188 8.78 6.94 -8.49
C PRO A 188 9.77 5.85 -8.92
N ARG A 189 9.98 4.86 -8.05
CA ARG A 189 10.86 3.71 -8.39
C ARG A 189 10.11 2.61 -9.15
N ALA A 190 8.80 2.53 -8.96
CA ALA A 190 7.94 1.52 -9.56
C ALA A 190 6.46 1.93 -9.48
N GLY A 191 5.63 1.37 -10.35
CA GLY A 191 4.22 1.75 -10.44
C GLY A 191 4.02 3.07 -11.19
N HIS A 192 4.93 3.38 -12.12
CA HIS A 192 4.96 4.61 -12.91
C HIS A 192 3.59 4.98 -13.48
N ALA A 193 2.91 4.02 -14.11
CA ALA A 193 1.64 4.30 -14.80
C ALA A 193 0.50 4.68 -13.83
N THR A 194 0.40 4.02 -12.68
CA THR A 194 -0.56 4.39 -11.62
C THR A 194 -0.25 5.77 -11.04
N ILE A 195 1.02 6.04 -10.77
CA ILE A 195 1.46 7.30 -10.16
C ILE A 195 1.28 8.46 -11.14
N ALA A 196 1.60 8.25 -12.42
CA ALA A 196 1.41 9.25 -13.46
C ALA A 196 -0.07 9.61 -13.66
N ALA A 197 -0.98 8.64 -13.51
CA ALA A 197 -2.43 8.89 -13.61
C ALA A 197 -3.00 9.66 -12.41
N ILE A 198 -2.50 9.41 -11.19
CA ILE A 198 -3.08 9.98 -9.96
C ILE A 198 -2.37 11.25 -9.50
N ARG A 199 -1.04 11.37 -9.67
CA ARG A 199 -0.25 12.51 -9.15
C ARG A 199 -0.70 13.88 -9.66
N PRO A 200 -1.21 14.05 -10.90
CA PRO A 200 -1.77 15.33 -11.32
C PRO A 200 -2.98 15.77 -10.49
N LEU A 201 -3.77 14.80 -10.02
CA LEU A 201 -5.00 14.97 -9.24
C LEU A 201 -4.78 14.55 -7.76
N PHE A 202 -3.60 14.88 -7.22
CA PHE A 202 -3.12 14.28 -5.97
C PHE A 202 -4.02 14.66 -4.79
N GLU A 203 -4.34 15.94 -4.65
CA GLU A 203 -5.18 16.47 -3.59
C GLU A 203 -6.62 15.94 -3.72
N GLU A 204 -7.19 16.03 -4.92
CA GLU A 204 -8.56 15.62 -5.22
C GLU A 204 -8.76 14.11 -5.01
N TRP A 205 -7.78 13.29 -5.41
CA TRP A 205 -7.81 11.84 -5.16
C TRP A 205 -7.79 11.47 -3.68
N LEU A 206 -7.09 12.25 -2.85
CA LEU A 206 -6.96 12.00 -1.42
C LEU A 206 -8.13 12.56 -0.60
N GLU A 207 -8.75 13.63 -1.07
CA GLU A 207 -9.80 14.38 -0.35
C GLU A 207 -11.22 13.98 -0.75
N ARG A 208 -11.39 13.29 -1.89
CA ARG A 208 -12.68 12.77 -2.34
C ARG A 208 -13.41 12.01 -1.22
N ARG A 209 -14.73 12.17 -1.19
CA ARG A 209 -15.61 11.57 -0.18
C ARG A 209 -16.38 10.35 -0.67
N HIS A 210 -16.35 10.11 -1.98
CA HIS A 210 -16.97 8.99 -2.67
C HIS A 210 -15.93 7.98 -3.16
N GLY A 211 -16.42 6.82 -3.60
CA GLY A 211 -15.62 5.84 -4.32
C GLY A 211 -14.79 4.91 -3.43
N ILE A 212 -15.00 3.61 -3.61
CA ILE A 212 -14.23 2.55 -2.95
C ILE A 212 -13.51 1.72 -4.01
N LEU A 213 -12.21 1.49 -3.80
CA LEU A 213 -11.44 0.60 -4.65
C LEU A 213 -11.92 -0.85 -4.48
N THR A 214 -12.37 -1.44 -5.58
CA THR A 214 -12.62 -2.88 -5.68
C THR A 214 -11.35 -3.63 -6.09
N PHE A 215 -11.38 -4.96 -6.03
CA PHE A 215 -10.26 -5.76 -6.50
C PHE A 215 -9.98 -5.50 -7.99
N ARG A 216 -11.02 -5.50 -8.82
CA ARG A 216 -10.91 -5.42 -10.28
C ARG A 216 -10.57 -4.01 -10.75
N LEU A 217 -11.18 -2.98 -10.16
CA LEU A 217 -10.78 -1.60 -10.38
C LEU A 217 -9.29 -1.40 -10.07
N THR A 218 -8.79 -1.97 -8.97
CA THR A 218 -7.36 -1.90 -8.64
C THR A 218 -6.47 -2.62 -9.65
N GLN A 219 -6.95 -3.69 -10.31
CA GLN A 219 -6.19 -4.32 -11.40
C GLN A 219 -6.01 -3.34 -12.57
N VAL A 220 -7.08 -2.68 -13.00
CA VAL A 220 -7.05 -1.68 -14.08
C VAL A 220 -6.12 -0.50 -13.73
N LEU A 221 -6.23 0.05 -12.52
CA LEU A 221 -5.40 1.17 -12.09
C LEU A 221 -3.91 0.81 -11.96
N THR A 222 -3.56 -0.47 -11.84
CA THR A 222 -2.17 -0.90 -11.61
C THR A 222 -1.56 -1.71 -12.74
N GLY A 223 -2.36 -2.28 -13.64
CA GLY A 223 -1.93 -3.29 -14.59
C GLY A 223 -1.47 -4.61 -13.94
N HIS A 224 -1.77 -4.81 -12.65
CA HIS A 224 -1.53 -6.08 -11.97
C HIS A 224 -2.82 -6.88 -11.90
N GLY A 225 -2.95 -7.91 -12.75
CA GLY A 225 -4.21 -8.61 -12.91
C GLY A 225 -4.15 -9.72 -13.97
N VAL A 226 -5.31 -10.12 -14.45
CA VAL A 226 -5.44 -11.07 -15.58
C VAL A 226 -5.18 -10.40 -16.92
N PHE A 227 -4.06 -9.69 -17.02
CA PHE A 227 -3.56 -9.09 -18.26
C PHE A 227 -2.44 -9.98 -18.80
N GLY A 228 -2.48 -10.37 -20.08
CA GLY A 228 -1.46 -11.19 -20.73
C GLY A 228 -0.04 -10.69 -20.47
N ARG A 229 0.22 -9.39 -20.65
CA ARG A 229 1.53 -8.77 -20.35
C ARG A 229 1.96 -9.00 -18.90
N PHE A 230 1.03 -8.87 -17.95
CA PHE A 230 1.32 -9.10 -16.54
C PHE A 230 1.59 -10.57 -16.24
N LEU A 231 0.72 -11.47 -16.72
CA LEU A 231 0.81 -12.90 -16.50
C LEU A 231 2.08 -13.49 -17.10
N HIS A 232 2.48 -13.05 -18.29
CA HIS A 232 3.76 -13.40 -18.91
C HIS A 232 4.95 -12.96 -18.06
N ARG A 233 4.96 -11.69 -17.62
CA ARG A 233 6.02 -11.14 -16.75
C ARG A 233 6.22 -11.93 -15.46
N ILE A 234 5.16 -12.53 -14.90
CA ILE A 234 5.24 -13.35 -13.69
C ILE A 234 5.37 -14.86 -13.98
N GLY A 235 5.58 -15.24 -15.25
CA GLY A 235 5.79 -16.61 -15.69
C GLY A 235 4.56 -17.50 -15.59
N ARG A 236 3.35 -16.94 -15.67
CA ARG A 236 2.08 -17.69 -15.69
C ARG A 236 1.55 -17.95 -17.10
N GLU A 237 1.99 -17.15 -18.07
CA GLU A 237 1.65 -17.29 -19.48
C GLU A 237 2.90 -17.31 -20.35
N GLU A 238 2.86 -18.03 -21.46
CA GLU A 238 3.99 -18.15 -22.40
C GLU A 238 4.17 -16.88 -23.24
N THR A 239 3.09 -16.15 -23.52
CA THR A 239 3.09 -14.93 -24.34
C THR A 239 2.39 -13.78 -23.62
N PRO A 240 2.72 -12.52 -23.94
CA PRO A 240 2.06 -11.34 -23.38
C PRO A 240 0.73 -10.97 -24.06
N GLY A 241 0.33 -11.71 -25.10
CA GLY A 241 -0.81 -11.37 -25.96
C GLY A 241 -2.19 -11.49 -25.30
N CYS A 242 -3.19 -10.94 -25.96
CA CYS A 242 -4.58 -10.97 -25.52
C CYS A 242 -5.25 -12.29 -25.94
N SER A 243 -5.90 -12.97 -24.99
CA SER A 243 -6.68 -14.18 -25.28
C SER A 243 -8.11 -13.90 -25.77
N HIS A 244 -8.48 -12.63 -25.90
CA HIS A 244 -9.86 -12.22 -26.21
C HIS A 244 -10.00 -11.57 -27.59
N CYS A 245 -8.90 -11.33 -28.30
CA CYS A 245 -8.90 -10.84 -29.67
C CYS A 245 -7.67 -11.33 -30.43
N GLU A 246 -7.76 -11.39 -31.75
CA GLU A 246 -6.69 -11.89 -32.62
C GLU A 246 -5.52 -10.90 -32.71
N ASP A 247 -5.80 -9.60 -32.79
CA ASP A 247 -4.81 -8.55 -33.07
C ASP A 247 -4.19 -7.88 -31.82
N GLY A 248 -4.16 -8.60 -30.69
CA GLY A 248 -3.66 -8.06 -29.42
C GLY A 248 -2.27 -8.58 -29.06
N PRO A 249 -1.16 -8.02 -29.60
CA PRO A 249 0.20 -8.54 -29.38
C PRO A 249 0.65 -8.44 -27.91
N GLU A 250 0.19 -7.41 -27.20
CA GLU A 250 0.34 -7.28 -25.75
C GLU A 250 -0.98 -6.88 -25.10
N ASP A 251 -1.48 -7.72 -24.19
CA ASP A 251 -2.63 -7.40 -23.37
C ASP A 251 -2.20 -6.53 -22.20
N THR A 252 -2.24 -5.22 -22.41
CA THR A 252 -2.08 -4.18 -21.40
C THR A 252 -3.43 -3.69 -20.90
N VAL A 253 -3.42 -2.79 -19.91
CA VAL A 253 -4.66 -2.11 -19.49
C VAL A 253 -5.17 -1.25 -20.64
N GLU A 254 -4.27 -0.51 -21.30
CA GLU A 254 -4.58 0.38 -22.40
C GLU A 254 -5.23 -0.43 -23.54
N HIS A 255 -4.68 -1.61 -23.88
CA HIS A 255 -5.32 -2.51 -24.83
C HIS A 255 -6.71 -2.96 -24.36
N THR A 256 -6.84 -3.51 -23.15
CA THR A 256 -8.12 -4.01 -22.63
C THR A 256 -9.18 -2.90 -22.56
N VAL A 257 -8.82 -1.71 -22.11
CA VAL A 257 -9.76 -0.63 -21.76
C VAL A 257 -10.05 0.31 -22.92
N GLU A 258 -9.13 0.46 -23.89
CA GLU A 258 -9.27 1.44 -24.98
C GLU A 258 -9.50 0.76 -26.35
N VAL A 259 -8.91 -0.41 -26.59
CA VAL A 259 -8.78 -0.96 -27.95
C VAL A 259 -9.54 -2.27 -28.16
N CYS A 260 -9.35 -3.25 -27.28
CA CYS A 260 -9.70 -4.65 -27.50
C CYS A 260 -11.17 -4.85 -27.96
N PRO A 261 -11.43 -5.39 -29.16
CA PRO A 261 -12.78 -5.45 -29.73
C PRO A 261 -13.77 -6.24 -28.86
N ALA A 262 -13.29 -7.21 -28.07
CA ALA A 262 -14.11 -7.98 -27.14
C ALA A 262 -14.87 -7.13 -26.12
N TRP A 263 -14.39 -5.91 -25.81
CA TRP A 263 -14.97 -5.02 -24.81
C TRP A 263 -15.64 -3.78 -25.42
N ALA A 264 -15.87 -3.76 -26.74
CA ALA A 264 -16.40 -2.59 -27.45
C ALA A 264 -17.75 -2.09 -26.88
N GLU A 265 -18.69 -2.99 -26.60
CA GLU A 265 -19.99 -2.58 -26.04
C GLU A 265 -19.86 -2.05 -24.61
N HIS A 266 -19.03 -2.69 -23.78
CA HIS A 266 -18.74 -2.20 -22.43
C HIS A 266 -18.12 -0.79 -22.47
N ARG A 267 -17.19 -0.54 -23.40
CA ARG A 267 -16.60 0.79 -23.61
C ARG A 267 -17.64 1.79 -24.06
N ARG A 268 -18.53 1.43 -24.98
CA ARG A 268 -19.60 2.32 -25.47
C ARG A 268 -20.48 2.82 -24.33
N VAL A 269 -20.87 1.93 -23.42
CA VAL A 269 -21.63 2.28 -22.20
C VAL A 269 -20.81 3.21 -21.29
N LEU A 270 -19.53 2.90 -21.08
CA LEU A 270 -18.66 3.73 -20.24
C LEU A 270 -18.49 5.15 -20.81
N VAL A 271 -18.19 5.27 -22.10
CA VAL A 271 -18.03 6.55 -22.82
C VAL A 271 -19.28 7.41 -22.69
N ALA A 272 -20.46 6.81 -22.86
CA ALA A 272 -21.73 7.52 -22.70
C ALA A 272 -21.93 8.02 -21.24
N ALA A 273 -21.47 7.26 -20.25
CA ALA A 273 -21.63 7.60 -18.84
C ALA A 273 -20.66 8.69 -18.35
N ILE A 274 -19.42 8.72 -18.84
CA ILE A 274 -18.40 9.69 -18.42
C ILE A 274 -18.29 10.92 -19.34
N GLY A 275 -19.07 10.95 -20.42
CA GLY A 275 -19.18 12.11 -21.33
C GLY A 275 -17.95 12.36 -22.19
N GLY A 276 -17.13 11.34 -22.48
CA GLY A 276 -15.89 11.49 -23.23
C GLY A 276 -15.36 10.19 -23.84
N GLY A 277 -14.54 10.31 -24.90
CA GLY A 277 -13.98 9.17 -25.64
C GLY A 277 -12.60 8.70 -25.18
N ASP A 278 -11.88 9.50 -24.39
CA ASP A 278 -10.59 9.10 -23.83
C ASP A 278 -10.79 8.16 -22.62
N LEU A 279 -10.35 6.92 -22.77
CA LEU A 279 -10.40 5.89 -21.72
C LEU A 279 -9.00 5.52 -21.20
N SER A 280 -8.01 6.37 -21.46
CA SER A 280 -6.67 6.23 -20.91
C SER A 280 -6.73 6.19 -19.38
N ARG A 281 -5.74 5.53 -18.77
CA ARG A 281 -5.70 5.41 -17.30
C ARG A 281 -5.81 6.78 -16.58
N PRO A 282 -5.14 7.87 -17.03
CA PRO A 282 -5.35 9.20 -16.46
C PRO A 282 -6.80 9.71 -16.60
N ALA A 283 -7.43 9.57 -17.77
CA ALA A 283 -8.80 10.01 -18.00
C ALA A 283 -9.82 9.27 -17.11
N LEU A 284 -9.62 7.96 -16.90
CA LEU A 284 -10.44 7.19 -15.95
C LEU A 284 -10.32 7.74 -14.53
N VAL A 285 -9.09 8.04 -14.09
CA VAL A 285 -8.85 8.61 -12.75
C VAL A 285 -9.50 9.98 -12.62
N GLU A 286 -9.43 10.80 -13.66
CA GLU A 286 -10.09 12.11 -13.70
C GLU A 286 -11.60 11.99 -13.54
N ALA A 287 -12.25 11.13 -14.33
CA ALA A 287 -13.69 10.88 -14.23
C ALA A 287 -14.07 10.35 -12.83
N MET A 288 -13.29 9.41 -12.29
CA MET A 288 -13.49 8.87 -10.95
C MET A 288 -13.44 9.95 -9.86
N VAL A 289 -12.55 10.93 -9.98
CA VAL A 289 -12.42 12.02 -9.01
C VAL A 289 -13.58 13.03 -9.15
N ARG A 290 -14.05 13.27 -10.38
CA ARG A 290 -15.06 14.28 -10.71
C ARG A 290 -16.41 14.05 -10.01
N SER A 291 -16.91 12.82 -9.98
CA SER A 291 -18.21 12.52 -9.37
C SER A 291 -18.35 11.06 -8.91
N GLU A 292 -19.29 10.81 -8.00
CA GLU A 292 -19.62 9.46 -7.55
C GLU A 292 -20.25 8.62 -8.68
N THR A 293 -21.09 9.22 -9.50
CA THR A 293 -21.73 8.56 -10.64
C THR A 293 -20.72 8.08 -11.69
N GLU A 294 -19.71 8.90 -11.99
CA GLU A 294 -18.64 8.50 -12.91
C GLU A 294 -17.70 7.47 -12.29
N TRP A 295 -17.40 7.57 -10.99
CA TRP A 295 -16.68 6.52 -10.27
C TRP A 295 -17.40 5.18 -10.39
N ASP A 296 -18.72 5.17 -10.21
CA ASP A 296 -19.54 3.96 -10.28
C ASP A 296 -19.62 3.41 -11.70
N ALA A 297 -19.67 4.27 -12.72
CA ALA A 297 -19.59 3.85 -14.12
C ALA A 297 -18.25 3.16 -14.44
N VAL A 298 -17.12 3.77 -14.06
CA VAL A 298 -15.78 3.19 -14.23
C VAL A 298 -15.65 1.88 -13.45
N THR A 299 -16.18 1.84 -12.22
CA THR A 299 -16.17 0.64 -11.38
C THR A 299 -16.97 -0.49 -12.04
N THR A 300 -18.16 -0.20 -12.55
CA THR A 300 -19.04 -1.18 -13.21
C THR A 300 -18.36 -1.77 -14.45
N PHE A 301 -17.76 -0.92 -15.28
CA PHE A 301 -16.97 -1.37 -16.43
C PHE A 301 -15.82 -2.28 -16.01
N CYS A 302 -15.02 -1.85 -15.03
CA CYS A 302 -13.88 -2.63 -14.54
C CYS A 302 -14.31 -3.98 -13.94
N GLU A 303 -15.42 -4.00 -13.20
CA GLU A 303 -15.95 -5.23 -12.62
C GLU A 303 -16.39 -6.22 -13.70
N ALA A 304 -17.14 -5.76 -14.70
CA ALA A 304 -17.63 -6.62 -15.79
C ALA A 304 -16.49 -7.21 -16.63
N VAL A 305 -15.61 -6.34 -17.17
CA VAL A 305 -14.51 -6.75 -18.05
C VAL A 305 -13.52 -7.67 -17.33
N MET A 306 -13.07 -7.27 -16.14
CA MET A 306 -12.09 -8.07 -15.41
C MET A 306 -12.68 -9.36 -14.84
N LEU A 307 -13.98 -9.39 -14.51
CA LEU A 307 -14.64 -10.66 -14.13
C LEU A 307 -14.64 -11.63 -15.30
N ALA A 308 -15.01 -11.17 -16.51
CA ALA A 308 -15.02 -12.01 -17.70
C ALA A 308 -13.62 -12.55 -18.03
N LYS A 309 -12.58 -11.69 -18.00
CA LYS A 309 -11.18 -12.12 -18.16
C LYS A 309 -10.76 -13.15 -17.10
N GLU A 310 -11.14 -12.94 -15.84
CA GLU A 310 -10.83 -13.89 -14.75
C GLU A 310 -11.57 -15.22 -14.90
N VAL A 311 -12.77 -15.24 -15.47
CA VAL A 311 -13.51 -16.48 -15.75
C VAL A 311 -12.81 -17.27 -16.86
N ALA A 312 -12.46 -16.60 -17.96
CA ALA A 312 -11.74 -17.22 -19.07
C ALA A 312 -10.37 -17.77 -18.65
N GLU A 313 -9.61 -17.04 -17.83
CA GLU A 313 -8.33 -17.53 -17.26
C GLU A 313 -8.56 -18.84 -16.47
N ARG A 314 -9.58 -18.88 -15.60
CA ARG A 314 -9.88 -20.07 -14.78
C ARG A 314 -10.33 -21.25 -15.62
N GLU A 315 -11.07 -21.02 -16.69
CA GLU A 315 -11.49 -22.07 -17.62
C GLU A 315 -10.30 -22.66 -18.37
N LYS A 316 -9.40 -21.80 -18.87
CA LYS A 316 -8.13 -22.22 -19.48
C LYS A 316 -7.27 -23.04 -18.51
N GLU A 317 -7.14 -22.60 -17.26
CA GLU A 317 -6.42 -23.35 -16.22
C GLU A 317 -7.03 -24.73 -15.97
N ARG A 318 -8.37 -24.82 -15.89
CA ARG A 318 -9.06 -26.11 -15.73
C ARG A 318 -8.79 -27.02 -16.91
N ALA A 319 -8.93 -26.53 -18.14
CA ALA A 319 -8.65 -27.30 -19.35
C ALA A 319 -7.21 -27.81 -19.41
N ALA A 320 -6.23 -26.99 -19.00
CA ALA A 320 -4.82 -27.38 -18.98
C ALA A 320 -4.49 -28.49 -17.97
N VAL A 321 -5.28 -28.65 -16.91
CA VAL A 321 -5.11 -29.73 -15.91
C VAL A 321 -5.55 -31.09 -16.46
N PHE A 322 -6.46 -31.13 -17.44
CA PHE A 322 -6.98 -32.38 -18.03
C PHE A 322 -6.18 -32.90 -19.23
N LEU A 323 -5.13 -32.19 -19.67
CA LEU A 323 -4.25 -32.65 -20.76
C LEU A 323 -3.10 -33.51 -20.20
N PRO A 324 -2.98 -34.79 -20.58
CA PRO A 324 -1.86 -35.64 -20.16
C PRO A 324 -0.59 -35.23 -20.92
N GLY A 325 0.41 -34.68 -20.22
CA GLY A 325 1.75 -34.47 -20.78
C GLY A 325 2.47 -33.19 -20.38
N ARG A 326 1.78 -32.14 -19.91
CA ARG A 326 2.46 -30.95 -19.37
C ARG A 326 2.85 -31.21 -17.91
N ARG A 327 4.15 -31.40 -17.63
CA ARG A 327 4.73 -31.33 -16.26
C ARG A 327 4.49 -29.92 -15.70
N GLY A 328 3.29 -29.68 -15.19
CA GLY A 328 2.88 -28.41 -14.60
C GLY A 328 3.58 -28.18 -13.26
N ARG A 329 4.28 -27.05 -13.14
CA ARG A 329 4.65 -26.48 -11.85
C ARG A 329 3.38 -26.33 -11.00
N ARG A 330 3.37 -26.97 -9.82
CA ARG A 330 2.26 -26.99 -8.87
C ARG A 330 1.60 -25.59 -8.73
N PRO A 331 0.27 -25.47 -8.87
CA PRO A 331 -0.42 -24.24 -8.51
C PRO A 331 -0.25 -24.02 -7.00
N GLY A 332 0.17 -22.82 -6.60
CA GLY A 332 0.17 -22.43 -5.20
C GLY A 332 -1.25 -22.53 -4.64
N ARG A 333 -1.44 -23.40 -3.63
CA ARG A 333 -2.71 -23.64 -2.90
C ARG A 333 -3.52 -22.35 -2.72
N ARG A 334 -4.54 -22.13 -3.56
CA ARG A 334 -5.70 -21.32 -3.23
C ARG A 334 -6.75 -22.28 -2.70
N GLY A 335 -7.14 -22.11 -1.44
CA GLY A 335 -8.10 -22.99 -0.76
C GLY A 335 -9.44 -22.98 -1.48
N LEU A 336 -9.80 -24.12 -2.07
CA LEU A 336 -11.16 -24.45 -2.47
C LEU A 336 -12.06 -24.41 -1.22
N ARG A 337 -12.99 -23.47 -1.16
CA ARG A 337 -14.14 -23.57 -0.25
C ARG A 337 -15.09 -24.61 -0.86
N ARG A 338 -15.33 -25.71 -0.14
CA ARG A 338 -16.44 -26.63 -0.41
C ARG A 338 -17.76 -25.87 -0.20
N GLY A 339 -18.67 -25.94 -1.16
CA GLY A 339 -20.03 -25.42 -1.01
C GLY A 339 -20.82 -26.20 0.06
N PRO A 340 -21.93 -25.63 0.56
CA PRO A 340 -22.79 -26.31 1.52
C PRO A 340 -23.51 -27.49 0.82
N ARG A 341 -23.56 -28.64 1.49
CA ARG A 341 -24.42 -29.77 1.09
C ARG A 341 -25.88 -29.42 1.46
N PRO A 342 -26.86 -29.67 0.58
CA PRO A 342 -28.27 -29.61 0.97
C PRO A 342 -28.63 -30.84 1.84
N PRO A 343 -29.72 -30.77 2.61
CA PRO A 343 -30.20 -31.87 3.44
C PRO A 343 -30.57 -33.11 2.63
#